data_AF-A0A816LGV1-F1
#
_entry.id   AF-A0A816LGV1-F1
#
_cell.length_a   1.000
_cell.length_b   1.000
_cell.length_c   1.000
_cell.angle_alpha   90.00
_cell.angle_beta   90.00
_cell.angle_gamma   90.00
#
_symmetry.space_group_name_H-M   'P 1'
#
loop_
_entity.id
_entity.type
_entity.pdbx_description
1 polymer ?
#
loop_
_entity_poly.entity_id
_entity_poly.type
_entity_poly.pdbx_seq_one_letter_code
_entity_poly.pdbx_strand_id
1 'polypeptide(L)'
;MIARSQKWTGVFQADSKCDANACCCITGNKLATNYSTNTLEVVSDMIGLCQGVKILSTTCPYPNDCNDYVTVFNQNVALELNSDSSTIAFNNPNNPMCTNYAFRNSAIQQRFQNNMGMSADVASHEFKSDTFLRVAMSVLPVAAVLSYQIDAIWQLQIRNMYAGLSSTILHIFYFLQFYIHLKGNSKTIANIYTYVYHIIIWIFKTGGNITYFLYHHREKNIFHQCIFALRTLQDTIFISFLCIYKIRSYEPLICVQHKVLFSVISRLEIILAILVPIFAQENLVKRTVANISLFILYDFFSVYYHLFTLRLKWALWLFVVFITISVANEWLYFVNHQWNLCDQISAGFELLAECACCLLIIWQFRSPMILLPSDQSLTGF
;
A
#
# COMPACT_ATOMS: atom_id res chain seq x y z
N MET A 1 -37.69 -5.22 -20.45
CA MET A 1 -37.08 -6.28 -19.61
C MET A 1 -35.57 -6.05 -19.61
N ILE A 2 -34.98 -5.68 -18.48
CA ILE A 2 -33.54 -5.52 -18.35
C ILE A 2 -32.94 -6.92 -18.31
N ALA A 3 -32.08 -7.26 -19.27
CA ALA A 3 -31.43 -8.56 -19.35
C ALA A 3 -30.63 -8.80 -18.06
N ARG A 4 -31.03 -9.82 -17.29
CA ARG A 4 -30.36 -10.27 -16.05
C ARG A 4 -29.02 -11.00 -16.32
N SER A 5 -28.43 -10.85 -17.51
CA SER A 5 -27.35 -11.71 -18.05
C SER A 5 -25.92 -11.35 -17.60
N GLN A 6 -25.75 -10.40 -16.67
CA GLN A 6 -24.41 -9.98 -16.19
C GLN A 6 -24.09 -10.47 -14.78
N LYS A 7 -24.98 -11.22 -14.11
CA LYS A 7 -24.81 -11.49 -12.67
C LYS A 7 -23.59 -12.36 -12.37
N TRP A 8 -23.26 -13.31 -13.25
CA TRP A 8 -22.24 -14.34 -13.03
C TRP A 8 -20.92 -14.12 -13.77
N THR A 9 -20.87 -13.24 -14.76
CA THR A 9 -19.66 -13.03 -15.56
C THR A 9 -18.55 -12.37 -14.74
N GLY A 10 -17.33 -12.90 -14.79
CA GLY A 10 -16.19 -12.33 -14.08
C GLY A 10 -15.15 -13.34 -13.64
N VAL A 11 -14.22 -12.86 -12.81
CA VAL A 11 -13.11 -13.64 -12.29
C VAL A 11 -13.38 -14.07 -10.86
N PHE A 12 -13.28 -15.38 -10.61
CA PHE A 12 -13.40 -15.98 -9.28
C PHE A 12 -12.07 -16.60 -8.89
N GLN A 13 -11.64 -16.43 -7.65
CA GLN A 13 -10.39 -17.00 -7.16
C GLN A 13 -10.72 -18.24 -6.32
N ALA A 14 -10.10 -19.37 -6.67
CA ALA A 14 -10.28 -20.63 -5.95
C ALA A 14 -9.77 -20.55 -4.50
N ASP A 15 -10.43 -21.25 -3.59
CA ASP A 15 -9.94 -21.47 -2.24
C ASP A 15 -8.68 -22.37 -2.29
N SER A 16 -7.76 -22.08 -1.38
CA SER A 16 -6.48 -22.78 -1.24
C SER A 16 -6.55 -24.11 -0.50
N LYS A 17 -7.76 -24.55 -0.11
CA LYS A 17 -7.96 -25.73 0.74
C LYS A 17 -7.86 -27.07 0.02
N CYS A 18 -7.72 -27.05 -1.29
CA CYS A 18 -7.68 -28.27 -2.07
C CYS A 18 -6.29 -28.94 -2.00
N ASP A 19 -6.28 -30.27 -1.84
CA ASP A 19 -5.06 -31.07 -1.82
C ASP A 19 -4.48 -31.20 -3.24
N ALA A 20 -3.30 -30.61 -3.46
CA ALA A 20 -2.59 -30.66 -4.73
C ALA A 20 -2.16 -32.09 -5.13
N ASN A 21 -2.17 -33.06 -4.21
CA ASN A 21 -1.88 -34.46 -4.53
C ASN A 21 -3.10 -35.21 -5.08
N ALA A 22 -4.32 -34.68 -4.89
CA ALA A 22 -5.54 -35.25 -5.43
C ALA A 22 -5.78 -34.76 -6.88
N CYS A 23 -6.15 -35.67 -7.78
CA CYS A 23 -6.46 -35.28 -9.16
C CYS A 23 -7.90 -34.75 -9.30
N CYS A 24 -8.08 -33.51 -8.86
CA CYS A 24 -9.33 -32.76 -8.99
C CYS A 24 -9.15 -31.33 -8.52
N CYS A 25 -7.89 -30.88 -8.37
CA CYS A 25 -7.62 -29.70 -7.62
C CYS A 25 -7.70 -28.46 -8.48
N ILE A 26 -8.82 -27.75 -8.32
CA ILE A 26 -9.10 -26.59 -9.11
C ILE A 26 -8.37 -25.38 -8.52
N THR A 27 -7.51 -24.72 -9.30
CA THR A 27 -6.69 -23.59 -8.82
C THR A 27 -6.70 -22.38 -9.74
N GLY A 28 -6.09 -21.29 -9.29
CA GLY A 28 -5.97 -20.08 -10.07
C GLY A 28 -7.30 -19.33 -10.18
N ASN A 29 -7.34 -18.46 -11.19
CA ASN A 29 -8.49 -17.64 -11.50
C ASN A 29 -9.45 -18.44 -12.39
N LYS A 30 -10.69 -18.56 -11.95
CA LYS A 30 -11.82 -19.06 -12.74
C LYS A 30 -12.36 -17.90 -13.56
N LEU A 31 -12.61 -18.16 -14.83
CA LEU A 31 -13.28 -17.20 -15.69
C LEU A 31 -14.69 -17.72 -15.97
N ALA A 32 -15.69 -16.92 -15.60
CA ALA A 32 -17.07 -17.14 -16.01
C ALA A 32 -17.41 -16.15 -17.13
N THR A 33 -17.69 -16.66 -18.32
CA THR A 33 -18.01 -15.88 -19.53
C THR A 33 -19.36 -16.30 -20.09
N ASN A 34 -20.06 -15.37 -20.75
CA ASN A 34 -21.28 -15.74 -21.47
C ASN A 34 -20.88 -16.48 -22.74
N TYR A 35 -21.29 -17.74 -22.87
CA TYR A 35 -21.08 -18.55 -24.07
C TYR A 35 -22.19 -18.34 -25.09
N SER A 36 -23.44 -18.22 -24.61
CA SER A 36 -24.60 -17.84 -25.41
C SER A 36 -25.55 -16.95 -24.60
N THR A 37 -26.70 -16.61 -25.17
CA THR A 37 -27.77 -15.86 -24.46
C THR A 37 -28.26 -16.58 -23.21
N ASN A 38 -28.18 -17.93 -23.18
CA ASN A 38 -28.73 -18.76 -22.12
C ASN A 38 -27.71 -19.75 -21.54
N THR A 39 -26.41 -19.59 -21.82
CA THR A 39 -25.38 -20.50 -21.28
C THR A 39 -24.16 -19.71 -20.81
N LEU A 40 -23.68 -20.09 -19.63
CA LEU A 40 -22.44 -19.59 -19.03
C LEU A 40 -21.35 -20.64 -19.26
N GLU A 41 -20.19 -20.21 -19.73
CA GLU A 41 -18.99 -21.04 -19.73
C GLU A 41 -18.17 -20.72 -18.48
N VAL A 42 -17.76 -21.77 -17.77
CA VAL A 42 -16.86 -21.68 -16.62
C VAL A 42 -15.56 -22.38 -16.97
N VAL A 43 -14.49 -21.58 -17.07
CA VAL A 43 -13.14 -22.05 -17.39
C VAL A 43 -12.27 -22.03 -16.14
N SER A 44 -11.50 -23.09 -15.97
CA SER A 44 -10.83 -23.43 -14.73
C SER A 44 -9.44 -24.03 -14.97
N ASP A 45 -8.38 -23.46 -14.39
CA ASP A 45 -7.13 -24.20 -14.26
C ASP A 45 -7.24 -25.32 -13.21
N MET A 46 -6.62 -26.46 -13.50
CA MET A 46 -6.49 -27.60 -12.59
C MET A 46 -5.01 -27.90 -12.33
N ILE A 47 -4.71 -28.32 -11.09
CA ILE A 47 -3.42 -28.88 -10.68
C ILE A 47 -3.63 -30.26 -10.05
N GLY A 48 -2.54 -31.01 -9.96
CA GLY A 48 -2.50 -32.37 -9.41
C GLY A 48 -2.11 -33.41 -10.44
N LEU A 49 -2.17 -34.69 -10.06
CA LEU A 49 -1.78 -35.84 -10.89
C LEU A 49 -2.81 -36.18 -11.97
N CYS A 50 -3.18 -35.16 -12.75
CA CYS A 50 -4.34 -35.18 -13.63
C CYS A 50 -4.07 -35.60 -15.07
N GLN A 51 -3.21 -36.61 -15.24
CA GLN A 51 -2.87 -37.19 -16.54
C GLN A 51 -2.56 -36.13 -17.63
N GLY A 52 -2.06 -34.95 -17.21
CA GLY A 52 -1.74 -33.83 -18.11
C GLY A 52 -2.89 -32.86 -18.43
N VAL A 53 -4.12 -33.07 -17.95
CA VAL A 53 -5.22 -32.11 -18.13
C VAL A 53 -4.99 -30.90 -17.22
N LYS A 54 -4.86 -29.72 -17.83
CA LYS A 54 -4.60 -28.45 -17.13
C LYS A 54 -5.80 -27.53 -17.04
N ILE A 55 -6.80 -27.72 -17.90
CA ILE A 55 -7.93 -26.80 -18.03
C ILE A 55 -9.22 -27.61 -18.05
N LEU A 56 -10.18 -27.20 -17.21
CA LEU A 56 -11.56 -27.64 -17.22
C LEU A 56 -12.40 -26.51 -17.83
N SER A 57 -13.14 -26.81 -18.90
CA SER A 57 -14.20 -25.93 -19.40
C SER A 57 -15.51 -26.69 -19.38
N THR A 58 -16.54 -26.07 -18.81
CA THR A 58 -17.91 -26.56 -18.85
C THR A 58 -18.83 -25.43 -19.27
N THR A 59 -19.91 -25.78 -19.95
CA THR A 59 -21.03 -24.87 -20.14
C THR A 59 -22.15 -25.29 -19.22
N CYS A 60 -22.85 -24.32 -18.64
CA CYS A 60 -24.04 -24.57 -17.86
C CYS A 60 -25.19 -23.67 -18.33
N PRO A 61 -26.43 -24.20 -18.39
CA PRO A 61 -27.60 -23.40 -18.74
C PRO A 61 -27.89 -22.36 -17.64
N TYR A 62 -28.13 -21.10 -18.04
CA TYR A 62 -28.76 -20.07 -17.19
C TYR A 62 -30.14 -20.59 -16.70
N PRO A 63 -30.71 -20.26 -15.50
CA PRO A 63 -30.42 -19.13 -14.60
C PRO A 63 -30.62 -19.40 -13.06
N ASN A 64 -30.41 -18.36 -12.23
CA ASN A 64 -30.70 -18.23 -10.79
C ASN A 64 -30.01 -19.19 -9.80
N ASP A 65 -30.03 -20.50 -10.03
CA ASP A 65 -29.35 -21.53 -9.22
C ASP A 65 -28.95 -22.67 -10.17
N CYS A 66 -27.68 -22.69 -10.58
CA CYS A 66 -27.18 -23.74 -11.45
C CYS A 66 -26.65 -24.87 -10.58
N ASN A 67 -27.27 -26.04 -10.67
CA ASN A 67 -26.72 -27.31 -10.22
C ASN A 67 -26.53 -28.17 -11.47
N ASP A 68 -25.35 -28.10 -12.06
CA ASP A 68 -24.98 -28.94 -13.21
C ASP A 68 -23.94 -29.97 -12.81
N TYR A 69 -23.80 -31.04 -13.56
CA TYR A 69 -22.78 -32.06 -13.32
C TYR A 69 -21.76 -32.06 -14.44
N VAL A 70 -20.50 -31.86 -14.08
CA VAL A 70 -19.38 -31.92 -15.00
C VAL A 70 -18.64 -33.23 -14.74
N THR A 71 -18.40 -34.01 -15.80
CA THR A 71 -17.59 -35.20 -15.67
C THR A 71 -16.12 -34.83 -15.71
N VAL A 72 -15.44 -34.97 -14.58
CA VAL A 72 -14.00 -34.74 -14.41
C VAL A 72 -13.37 -36.07 -14.01
N PHE A 73 -12.54 -36.65 -14.89
CA PHE A 73 -11.93 -37.99 -14.71
C PHE A 73 -12.94 -39.11 -14.39
N ASN A 74 -14.01 -39.22 -15.18
CA ASN A 74 -15.10 -40.19 -14.98
C ASN A 74 -15.84 -40.04 -13.63
N GLN A 75 -15.64 -38.93 -12.91
CA GLN A 75 -16.41 -38.59 -11.72
C GLN A 75 -17.32 -37.41 -12.04
N ASN A 76 -18.58 -37.49 -11.59
CA ASN A 76 -19.50 -36.39 -11.71
C ASN A 76 -19.26 -35.41 -10.56
N VAL A 77 -18.82 -34.20 -10.90
CA VAL A 77 -18.65 -33.09 -9.97
C VAL A 77 -19.82 -32.15 -10.16
N ALA A 78 -20.57 -31.88 -9.10
CA ALA A 78 -21.63 -30.89 -9.11
C ALA A 78 -21.01 -29.48 -9.12
N LEU A 79 -21.33 -28.69 -10.15
CA LEU A 79 -21.09 -27.27 -10.20
C LEU A 79 -22.31 -26.56 -9.63
N GLU A 80 -22.17 -25.94 -8.46
CA GLU A 80 -23.24 -25.20 -7.80
C GLU A 80 -22.94 -23.70 -7.83
N LEU A 81 -23.81 -22.93 -8.45
CA LEU A 81 -23.75 -21.47 -8.49
C LEU A 81 -24.69 -20.91 -7.42
N ASN A 82 -24.13 -20.32 -6.35
CA ASN A 82 -24.90 -19.69 -5.28
C ASN A 82 -25.73 -18.48 -5.77
N SER A 83 -27.02 -18.45 -5.48
CA SER A 83 -27.96 -17.37 -5.80
C SER A 83 -27.45 -15.91 -5.71
N ASP A 84 -26.50 -15.58 -4.82
CA ASP A 84 -25.91 -14.24 -4.64
C ASP A 84 -24.85 -13.86 -5.68
N SER A 85 -24.41 -14.79 -6.52
CA SER A 85 -23.32 -14.63 -7.49
C SER A 85 -21.97 -14.30 -6.87
N SER A 86 -21.75 -14.70 -5.62
CA SER A 86 -20.48 -14.52 -4.90
C SER A 86 -19.59 -15.77 -4.98
N THR A 87 -20.19 -16.95 -5.14
CA THR A 87 -19.49 -18.23 -5.05
C THR A 87 -19.88 -19.22 -6.13
N ILE A 88 -18.87 -19.89 -6.67
CA ILE A 88 -18.98 -21.11 -7.49
C ILE A 88 -18.46 -22.26 -6.63
N ALA A 89 -19.29 -23.23 -6.31
CA ALA A 89 -18.87 -24.44 -5.61
C ALA A 89 -18.71 -25.59 -6.61
N PHE A 90 -17.66 -26.37 -6.43
CA PHE A 90 -17.42 -27.63 -7.11
C PHE A 90 -17.52 -28.70 -6.04
N ASN A 91 -18.61 -29.45 -6.03
CA ASN A 91 -18.91 -30.45 -5.00
C ASN A 91 -18.81 -31.85 -5.61
N ASN A 92 -17.87 -32.65 -5.13
CA ASN A 92 -17.74 -34.04 -5.55
C ASN A 92 -18.21 -34.95 -4.40
N PRO A 93 -19.45 -35.49 -4.46
CA PRO A 93 -20.00 -36.29 -3.37
C PRO A 93 -19.24 -37.61 -3.14
N ASN A 94 -18.55 -38.11 -4.18
CA ASN A 94 -17.80 -39.36 -4.11
C ASN A 94 -16.37 -39.16 -3.60
N ASN A 95 -15.85 -37.92 -3.65
CA ASN A 95 -14.51 -37.59 -3.18
C ASN A 95 -14.49 -36.20 -2.54
N PRO A 96 -14.73 -36.09 -1.22
CA PRO A 96 -14.79 -34.80 -0.52
C PRO A 96 -13.50 -33.98 -0.62
N MET A 97 -12.34 -34.63 -0.85
CA MET A 97 -11.05 -33.96 -1.06
C MET A 97 -11.05 -33.12 -2.35
N CYS A 98 -11.96 -33.42 -3.28
CA CYS A 98 -12.16 -32.72 -4.55
C CYS A 98 -13.21 -31.61 -4.47
N THR A 99 -13.79 -31.36 -3.30
CA THR A 99 -14.75 -30.29 -3.12
C THR A 99 -14.01 -28.97 -2.89
N ASN A 100 -14.22 -28.00 -3.78
CA ASN A 100 -13.58 -26.68 -3.69
C ASN A 100 -14.58 -25.55 -3.99
N TYR A 101 -14.27 -24.35 -3.52
CA TYR A 101 -15.06 -23.14 -3.73
C TYR A 101 -14.20 -22.12 -4.48
N ALA A 102 -14.82 -21.35 -5.36
CA ALA A 102 -14.23 -20.17 -5.95
C ALA A 102 -15.08 -18.95 -5.62
N PHE A 103 -14.43 -17.89 -5.14
CA PHE A 103 -15.09 -16.67 -4.69
C PHE A 103 -14.85 -15.56 -5.69
N ARG A 104 -15.88 -14.78 -5.99
CA ARG A 104 -15.73 -13.60 -6.84
C ARG A 104 -14.73 -12.64 -6.19
N ASN A 105 -13.81 -12.05 -6.95
CA ASN A 105 -12.79 -11.16 -6.36
C ASN A 105 -13.41 -10.01 -5.51
N SER A 106 -14.58 -9.51 -5.92
CA SER A 106 -15.35 -8.54 -5.14
C SER A 106 -15.90 -9.12 -3.82
N ALA A 107 -16.29 -10.40 -3.81
CA ALA A 107 -16.77 -11.10 -2.63
C ALA A 107 -15.64 -11.52 -1.68
N ILE A 108 -14.42 -11.73 -2.17
CA ILE A 108 -13.24 -11.95 -1.31
C ILE A 108 -12.93 -10.69 -0.51
N GLN A 109 -12.97 -9.52 -1.14
CA GLN A 109 -12.88 -8.24 -0.43
C GLN A 109 -14.00 -8.12 0.62
N GLN A 110 -15.21 -8.52 0.28
CA GLN A 110 -16.37 -8.48 1.18
C GLN A 110 -16.28 -9.49 2.33
N ARG A 111 -15.75 -10.71 2.13
CA ARG A 111 -15.49 -11.68 3.21
C ARG A 111 -14.31 -11.27 4.09
N PHE A 112 -13.27 -10.66 3.54
CA PHE A 112 -12.22 -10.03 4.36
C PHE A 112 -12.81 -8.92 5.23
N GLN A 113 -13.73 -8.11 4.71
CA GLN A 113 -14.47 -7.11 5.48
C GLN A 113 -15.40 -7.75 6.54
N ASN A 114 -16.12 -8.81 6.19
CA ASN A 114 -17.03 -9.52 7.09
C ASN A 114 -16.29 -10.30 8.19
N ASN A 115 -15.14 -10.92 7.90
CA ASN A 115 -14.29 -11.58 8.90
C ASN A 115 -13.61 -10.57 9.83
N MET A 116 -13.52 -9.30 9.42
CA MET A 116 -13.14 -8.18 10.29
C MET A 116 -14.34 -7.54 11.02
N GLY A 117 -15.54 -8.14 10.94
CA GLY A 117 -16.74 -7.69 11.64
C GLY A 117 -17.40 -6.43 11.06
N MET A 118 -17.02 -5.98 9.86
CA MET A 118 -17.61 -4.79 9.22
C MET A 118 -18.62 -5.21 8.15
N SER A 119 -19.90 -4.92 8.40
CA SER A 119 -20.97 -5.05 7.40
C SER A 119 -20.68 -4.19 6.16
N ALA A 120 -20.84 -4.77 4.97
CA ALA A 120 -20.60 -4.10 3.69
C ALA A 120 -21.44 -2.83 3.47
N ASP A 121 -22.65 -2.77 4.05
CA ASP A 121 -23.51 -1.59 4.00
C ASP A 121 -22.99 -0.45 4.90
N VAL A 122 -22.30 -0.79 6.00
CA VAL A 122 -21.63 0.19 6.86
C VAL A 122 -20.36 0.71 6.19
N ALA A 123 -19.56 -0.18 5.57
CA ALA A 123 -18.30 0.20 4.92
C ALA A 123 -18.50 1.17 3.74
N SER A 124 -19.59 1.03 2.97
CA SER A 124 -19.89 1.92 1.85
C SER A 124 -20.43 3.30 2.27
N HIS A 125 -21.06 3.38 3.44
CA HIS A 125 -21.60 4.62 4.01
C HIS A 125 -20.56 5.39 4.83
N GLU A 126 -19.68 4.69 5.55
CA GLU A 126 -18.62 5.28 6.38
C GLU A 126 -17.53 5.95 5.51
N PHE A 127 -17.23 5.39 4.34
CA PHE A 127 -16.25 5.99 3.41
C PHE A 127 -16.73 7.27 2.72
N LYS A 128 -18.05 7.55 2.71
CA LYS A 128 -18.61 8.69 1.96
C LYS A 128 -18.54 10.02 2.73
N SER A 129 -18.26 10.00 4.04
CA SER A 129 -18.46 11.17 4.89
C SER A 129 -17.32 11.55 5.83
N ASP A 130 -16.11 11.01 5.71
CA ASP A 130 -15.03 11.48 6.59
C ASP A 130 -14.32 12.72 6.00
N THR A 131 -15.07 13.81 5.92
CA THR A 131 -14.54 15.14 5.59
C THR A 131 -13.47 15.54 6.59
N PHE A 132 -13.64 15.16 7.87
CA PHE A 132 -12.66 15.40 8.91
C PHE A 132 -11.32 14.75 8.59
N LEU A 133 -11.29 13.46 8.26
CA LEU A 133 -10.02 12.77 7.95
C LEU A 133 -9.33 13.42 6.74
N ARG A 134 -10.08 13.77 5.70
CA ARG A 134 -9.53 14.44 4.52
C ARG A 134 -8.91 15.79 4.86
N VAL A 135 -9.57 16.58 5.70
CA VAL A 135 -9.04 17.86 6.18
C VAL A 135 -7.80 17.63 7.04
N ALA A 136 -7.85 16.73 8.02
CA ALA A 136 -6.72 16.43 8.90
C ALA A 136 -5.50 15.97 8.10
N MET A 137 -5.67 15.03 7.18
CA MET A 137 -4.58 14.55 6.33
C MET A 137 -4.05 15.63 5.40
N SER A 138 -4.86 16.61 4.98
CA SER A 138 -4.37 17.73 4.17
C SER A 138 -3.60 18.75 5.01
N VAL A 139 -4.08 19.05 6.22
CA VAL A 139 -3.53 20.09 7.10
C VAL A 139 -2.26 19.63 7.82
N LEU A 140 -2.22 18.39 8.33
CA LEU A 140 -1.12 17.89 9.15
C LEU A 140 0.24 17.90 8.42
N PRO A 141 0.36 17.47 7.14
CA PRO A 141 1.63 17.56 6.42
C PRO A 141 2.07 19.01 6.21
N VAL A 142 1.14 19.94 5.93
CA VAL A 142 1.47 21.37 5.79
C VAL A 142 1.98 21.93 7.11
N ALA A 143 1.29 21.66 8.22
CA ALA A 143 1.71 22.07 9.55
C ALA A 143 3.08 21.49 9.93
N ALA A 144 3.32 20.21 9.61
CA ALA A 144 4.59 19.54 9.87
C ALA A 144 5.75 20.18 9.09
N VAL A 145 5.55 20.51 7.80
CA VAL A 145 6.59 21.13 6.98
C VAL A 145 6.86 22.58 7.39
N LEU A 146 5.82 23.34 7.74
CA LEU A 146 5.98 24.69 8.29
C LEU A 146 6.74 24.65 9.62
N SER A 147 6.40 23.72 10.52
CA SER A 147 7.11 23.53 11.78
C SER A 147 8.59 23.19 11.54
N TYR A 148 8.89 22.29 10.60
CA TYR A 148 10.25 21.97 10.21
C TYR A 148 11.02 23.17 9.65
N GLN A 149 10.40 23.99 8.81
CA GLN A 149 11.04 25.17 8.27
C GLN A 149 11.31 26.24 9.33
N ILE A 150 10.36 26.46 10.24
CA ILE A 150 10.52 27.39 11.38
C ILE A 150 11.68 26.91 12.26
N ASP A 151 11.74 25.61 12.58
CA ASP A 151 12.84 25.02 13.34
C ASP A 151 14.18 25.18 12.60
N ALA A 152 14.24 24.93 11.29
CA ALA A 152 15.46 25.13 10.51
C ALA A 152 15.95 26.59 10.54
N ILE A 153 15.04 27.56 10.37
CA ILE A 153 15.35 29.00 10.45
C ILE A 153 15.82 29.36 11.86
N TRP A 154 15.15 28.81 12.87
CA TRP A 154 15.51 29.02 14.27
C TRP A 154 16.92 28.51 14.56
N GLN A 155 17.29 27.30 14.10
CA GLN A 155 18.64 26.75 14.25
C GLN A 155 19.71 27.62 13.58
N LEU A 156 19.39 28.24 12.44
CA LEU A 156 20.30 29.17 11.76
C LEU A 156 20.60 30.42 12.60
N GLN A 157 19.61 30.89 13.38
CA GLN A 157 19.71 32.09 14.20
C GLN A 157 20.24 31.82 15.61
N ILE A 158 19.68 30.82 16.30
CA ILE A 158 19.89 30.51 17.71
C ILE A 158 20.30 29.05 17.81
N ARG A 159 21.56 28.79 18.19
CA ARG A 159 22.17 27.46 18.29
C ARG A 159 21.59 26.61 19.44
N ASN A 160 20.28 26.36 19.54
CA ASN A 160 19.76 25.52 20.63
C ASN A 160 18.50 24.65 20.38
N MET A 161 18.59 23.48 21.04
CA MET A 161 17.64 22.47 21.53
C MET A 161 16.69 21.65 20.64
N TYR A 162 15.94 22.20 19.66
CA TYR A 162 14.82 21.41 19.09
C TYR A 162 15.05 20.69 17.74
N ALA A 163 16.29 20.73 17.22
CA ALA A 163 16.64 20.05 15.97
C ALA A 163 16.36 18.53 16.08
N GLY A 164 15.30 18.05 15.44
CA GLY A 164 14.98 16.63 15.32
C GLY A 164 13.50 16.29 15.49
N LEU A 165 12.82 16.86 16.49
CA LEU A 165 11.41 16.54 16.76
C LEU A 165 10.49 16.91 15.59
N SER A 166 10.70 18.12 15.06
CA SER A 166 10.03 18.64 13.88
C SER A 166 10.25 17.72 12.66
N SER A 167 11.46 17.16 12.52
CA SER A 167 11.84 16.23 11.46
C SER A 167 11.06 14.93 11.54
N THR A 168 10.87 14.34 12.72
CA THR A 168 10.11 13.08 12.88
C THR A 168 8.65 13.24 12.51
N ILE A 169 8.03 14.32 13.02
CA ILE A 169 6.66 14.68 12.68
C ILE A 169 6.54 14.91 11.17
N LEU A 170 7.51 15.63 10.59
CA LEU A 170 7.62 15.84 9.15
C LEU A 170 7.66 14.50 8.40
N HIS A 171 8.57 13.58 8.72
CA HIS A 171 8.71 12.33 7.98
C HIS A 171 7.40 11.54 7.93
N ILE A 172 6.74 11.36 9.06
CA ILE A 172 5.49 10.57 9.14
C ILE A 172 4.39 11.23 8.30
N PHE A 173 4.10 12.51 8.53
CA PHE A 173 3.02 13.18 7.80
C PHE A 173 3.37 13.43 6.33
N TYR A 174 4.64 13.67 6.02
CA TYR A 174 5.13 13.80 4.66
C TYR A 174 4.93 12.51 3.88
N PHE A 175 5.11 11.33 4.46
CA PHE A 175 4.83 10.07 3.76
C PHE A 175 3.35 9.69 3.76
N LEU A 176 2.60 10.06 4.79
CA LEU A 176 1.15 9.83 4.84
C LEU A 176 0.37 10.67 3.82
N GLN A 177 0.89 11.85 3.43
CA GLN A 177 0.22 12.75 2.49
C GLN A 177 -0.12 12.10 1.14
N PHE A 178 0.63 11.07 0.73
CA PHE A 178 0.48 10.43 -0.58
C PHE A 178 -0.77 9.55 -0.69
N TYR A 179 -1.28 9.12 0.46
CA TYR A 179 -2.51 8.35 0.56
C TYR A 179 -3.78 9.22 0.58
N ILE A 180 -3.63 10.54 0.51
CA ILE A 180 -4.76 11.45 0.45
C ILE A 180 -5.43 11.33 -0.92
N HIS A 181 -6.70 10.97 -0.90
CA HIS A 181 -7.55 11.09 -2.07
C HIS A 181 -8.41 12.36 -1.94
N LEU A 182 -7.93 13.47 -2.51
CA LEU A 182 -8.74 14.67 -2.65
C LEU A 182 -9.85 14.36 -3.68
N LYS A 183 -11.08 14.25 -3.19
CA LYS A 183 -12.27 14.04 -4.03
C LYS A 183 -12.89 15.40 -4.33
N GLY A 184 -12.80 15.83 -5.59
CA GLY A 184 -13.48 17.02 -6.10
C GLY A 184 -14.67 16.67 -7.00
N ASN A 185 -15.56 17.63 -7.25
CA ASN A 185 -16.69 17.48 -8.17
C ASN A 185 -16.26 17.16 -9.61
N SER A 186 -15.02 17.54 -9.97
CA SER A 186 -14.39 17.20 -11.25
C SER A 186 -13.04 16.53 -10.98
N LYS A 187 -12.79 15.40 -11.66
CA LYS A 187 -11.52 14.64 -11.58
C LYS A 187 -10.33 15.52 -11.95
N THR A 188 -10.49 16.38 -12.97
CA THR A 188 -9.43 17.29 -13.42
C THR A 188 -9.07 18.33 -12.36
N ILE A 189 -10.08 18.94 -11.76
CA ILE A 189 -9.90 19.97 -10.72
C ILE A 189 -9.22 19.34 -9.49
N ALA A 190 -9.67 18.15 -9.07
CA ALA A 190 -9.07 17.42 -7.96
C ALA A 190 -7.59 17.09 -8.18
N ASN A 191 -7.23 16.68 -9.40
CA ASN A 191 -5.84 16.40 -9.77
C ASN A 191 -4.97 17.66 -9.73
N ILE A 192 -5.47 18.80 -10.22
CA ILE A 192 -4.75 20.08 -10.18
C ILE A 192 -4.50 20.51 -8.73
N TYR A 193 -5.52 20.47 -7.86
CA TYR A 193 -5.34 20.82 -6.45
C TYR A 193 -4.35 19.91 -5.75
N THR A 194 -4.40 18.60 -6.01
CA THR A 194 -3.45 17.62 -5.46
C THR A 194 -2.01 17.92 -5.91
N TYR A 195 -1.83 18.30 -7.17
CA TYR A 195 -0.53 18.68 -7.73
C TYR A 195 0.03 19.95 -7.07
N VAL A 196 -0.78 21.01 -7.00
CA VAL A 196 -0.40 22.27 -6.34
C VAL A 196 -0.06 22.02 -4.86
N TYR A 197 -0.85 21.19 -4.17
CA TYR A 197 -0.63 20.81 -2.78
C TYR A 197 0.76 20.15 -2.58
N HIS A 198 1.10 19.14 -3.39
CA HIS A 198 2.41 18.49 -3.27
C HIS A 198 3.58 19.41 -3.62
N ILE A 199 3.40 20.33 -4.59
CA ILE A 199 4.41 21.35 -4.90
C ILE A 199 4.64 22.28 -3.72
N ILE A 200 3.58 22.76 -3.07
CA ILE A 200 3.70 23.65 -1.90
C ILE A 200 4.48 22.96 -0.79
N ILE A 201 4.13 21.71 -0.47
CA ILE A 201 4.84 20.91 0.53
C ILE A 201 6.30 20.68 0.14
N TRP A 202 6.58 20.41 -1.14
CA TRP A 202 7.95 20.27 -1.64
C TRP A 202 8.77 21.55 -1.51
N ILE A 203 8.19 22.71 -1.84
CA ILE A 203 8.86 24.02 -1.69
C ILE A 203 9.25 24.26 -0.23
N PHE A 204 8.30 24.07 0.70
CA PHE A 204 8.58 24.30 2.12
C PHE A 204 9.61 23.30 2.68
N LYS A 205 9.52 22.02 2.31
CA LYS A 205 10.48 20.99 2.75
C LYS A 205 11.89 21.28 2.22
N THR A 206 11.98 21.61 0.94
CA THR A 206 13.24 22.01 0.28
C THR A 206 13.81 23.27 0.92
N GLY A 207 12.97 24.25 1.24
CA GLY A 207 13.38 25.44 1.99
C GLY A 207 14.04 25.08 3.32
N GLY A 208 13.41 24.21 4.12
CA GLY A 208 14.00 23.71 5.37
C GLY A 208 15.34 22.98 5.16
N ASN A 209 15.43 22.08 4.15
CA ASN A 209 16.68 21.38 3.84
C ASN A 209 17.80 22.34 3.40
N ILE A 210 17.49 23.37 2.62
CA ILE A 210 18.45 24.41 2.22
C ILE A 210 18.91 25.21 3.45
N THR A 211 18.00 25.54 4.37
CA THR A 211 18.37 26.22 5.61
C THR A 211 19.32 25.37 6.47
N TYR A 212 19.05 24.07 6.62
CA TYR A 212 19.96 23.15 7.31
C TYR A 212 21.29 22.96 6.57
N PHE A 213 21.29 22.95 5.24
CA PHE A 213 22.51 22.96 4.43
C PHE A 213 23.36 24.19 4.74
N LEU A 214 22.76 25.40 4.75
CA LEU A 214 23.46 26.64 5.06
C LEU A 214 23.97 26.67 6.52
N TYR A 215 23.20 26.11 7.46
CA TYR A 215 23.62 25.94 8.83
C TYR A 215 24.91 25.11 8.91
N HIS A 216 24.94 23.92 8.30
CA HIS A 216 26.12 23.07 8.30
C HIS A 216 27.27 23.59 7.44
N HIS A 217 26.96 24.41 6.42
CA HIS A 217 27.95 25.18 5.68
C HIS A 217 28.69 26.16 6.58
N ARG A 218 27.96 26.92 7.40
CA ARG A 218 28.53 27.82 8.40
C ARG A 218 29.37 27.08 9.45
N GLU A 219 28.97 25.88 9.84
CA GLU A 219 29.73 25.03 10.77
C GLU A 219 30.90 24.27 10.13
N LYS A 220 31.11 24.39 8.81
CA LYS A 220 32.14 23.67 8.05
C LYS A 220 32.02 22.14 8.14
N ASN A 221 30.82 21.62 8.39
CA ASN A 221 30.56 20.17 8.43
C ASN A 221 30.18 19.67 7.02
N ILE A 222 31.19 19.29 6.23
CA ILE A 222 31.04 18.90 4.81
C ILE A 222 30.13 17.67 4.67
N PHE A 223 30.27 16.70 5.57
CA PHE A 223 29.47 15.47 5.51
C PHE A 223 27.96 15.76 5.58
N HIS A 224 27.53 16.56 6.56
CA HIS A 224 26.12 16.90 6.71
C HIS A 224 25.62 17.78 5.57
N GLN A 225 26.45 18.67 5.03
CA GLN A 225 26.11 19.42 3.80
C GLN A 225 25.79 18.47 2.64
N CYS A 226 26.62 17.44 2.42
CA CYS A 226 26.35 16.43 1.39
C CYS A 226 25.05 15.66 1.66
N ILE A 227 24.79 15.25 2.90
CA ILE A 227 23.53 14.55 3.26
C ILE A 227 22.30 15.41 2.96
N PHE A 228 22.27 16.69 3.38
CA PHE A 228 21.12 17.56 3.11
C PHE A 228 20.95 17.90 1.62
N ALA A 229 22.05 18.00 0.87
CA ALA A 229 22.00 18.13 -0.58
C ALA A 229 21.38 16.88 -1.24
N LEU A 230 21.79 15.68 -0.81
CA LEU A 230 21.24 14.42 -1.30
C LEU A 230 19.76 14.24 -0.91
N ARG A 231 19.35 14.63 0.30
CA ARG A 231 17.93 14.66 0.71
C ARG A 231 17.10 15.55 -0.19
N THR A 232 17.61 16.75 -0.49
CA THR A 232 16.92 17.69 -1.40
C THR A 232 16.77 17.11 -2.80
N LEU A 233 17.81 16.44 -3.31
CA LEU A 233 17.76 15.75 -4.60
C LEU A 233 16.75 14.60 -4.57
N GLN A 234 16.79 13.75 -3.54
CA GLN A 234 15.86 12.65 -3.35
C GLN A 234 14.41 13.13 -3.31
N ASP A 235 14.11 14.15 -2.50
CA ASP A 235 12.77 14.72 -2.38
C ASP A 235 12.26 15.26 -3.72
N THR A 236 13.14 15.92 -4.49
CA THR A 236 12.80 16.46 -5.82
C THR A 236 12.50 15.34 -6.82
N ILE A 237 13.32 14.28 -6.84
CA ILE A 237 13.09 13.11 -7.69
C ILE A 237 11.78 12.44 -7.31
N PHE A 238 11.56 12.21 -6.02
CA PHE A 238 10.39 11.53 -5.48
C PHE A 238 9.09 12.29 -5.80
N ILE A 239 9.03 13.60 -5.54
CA ILE A 239 7.88 14.44 -5.88
C ILE A 239 7.64 14.48 -7.39
N SER A 240 8.70 14.54 -8.19
CA SER A 240 8.57 14.50 -9.65
C SER A 240 7.90 13.22 -10.14
N PHE A 241 8.33 12.05 -9.63
CA PHE A 241 7.69 10.77 -9.94
C PHE A 241 6.24 10.73 -9.48
N LEU A 242 5.95 11.23 -8.28
CA LEU A 242 4.60 11.25 -7.75
C LEU A 242 3.66 12.11 -8.61
N CYS A 243 4.13 13.28 -9.02
CA CYS A 243 3.42 14.17 -9.94
C CYS A 243 3.14 13.46 -11.28
N ILE A 244 4.13 12.79 -11.86
CA ILE A 244 3.96 12.01 -13.09
C ILE A 244 2.90 10.92 -12.91
N TYR A 245 2.94 10.19 -11.79
CA TYR A 245 1.99 9.13 -11.51
C TYR A 245 0.57 9.62 -11.32
N LYS A 246 0.38 10.75 -10.62
CA LYS A 246 -0.93 11.37 -10.45
C LYS A 246 -1.48 11.92 -11.77
N ILE A 247 -0.64 12.55 -12.60
CA ILE A 247 -1.03 13.00 -13.95
C ILE A 247 -1.51 11.83 -14.80
N ARG A 248 -0.83 10.67 -14.71
CA ARG A 248 -1.23 9.43 -15.41
C ARG A 248 -2.39 8.68 -14.75
N SER A 249 -2.99 9.22 -13.70
CA SER A 249 -4.08 8.60 -12.96
C SER A 249 -3.74 7.18 -12.45
N TYR A 250 -2.50 6.96 -12.03
CA TYR A 250 -2.14 5.72 -11.34
C TYR A 250 -2.78 5.67 -9.95
N GLU A 251 -3.34 4.52 -9.61
CA GLU A 251 -3.97 4.28 -8.32
C GLU A 251 -2.98 3.58 -7.38
N PRO A 252 -2.90 4.01 -6.10
CA PRO A 252 -2.07 3.34 -5.12
C PRO A 252 -2.66 1.96 -4.79
N LEU A 253 -1.79 0.95 -4.67
CA LEU A 253 -2.20 -0.40 -4.26
C LEU A 253 -2.82 -0.43 -2.85
N ILE A 254 -2.35 0.45 -1.96
CA ILE A 254 -2.80 0.53 -0.57
C ILE A 254 -3.82 1.65 -0.43
N CYS A 255 -5.04 1.29 -0.02
CA CYS A 255 -6.03 2.22 0.49
C CYS A 255 -5.90 2.28 2.01
N VAL A 256 -5.46 3.42 2.54
CA VAL A 256 -5.26 3.58 3.99
C VAL A 256 -6.60 3.60 4.69
N GLN A 257 -6.79 2.66 5.62
CA GLN A 257 -7.97 2.61 6.46
C GLN A 257 -7.85 3.59 7.63
N HIS A 258 -8.97 4.23 8.01
CA HIS A 258 -9.06 5.16 9.14
C HIS A 258 -8.46 4.56 10.42
N LYS A 259 -8.83 3.31 10.74
CA LYS A 259 -8.34 2.59 11.92
C LYS A 259 -6.81 2.48 11.97
N VAL A 260 -6.18 2.20 10.83
CA VAL A 260 -4.71 2.09 10.73
C VAL A 260 -4.07 3.46 10.91
N LEU A 261 -4.63 4.50 10.30
CA LEU A 261 -4.14 5.86 10.44
C LEU A 261 -4.23 6.37 11.89
N PHE A 262 -5.36 6.18 12.57
CA PHE A 262 -5.50 6.54 13.98
C PHE A 262 -4.55 5.73 14.88
N SER A 263 -4.32 4.45 14.57
CA SER A 263 -3.32 3.65 15.26
C SER A 263 -1.91 4.25 15.11
N VAL A 264 -1.54 4.73 13.91
CA VAL A 264 -0.24 5.40 13.69
C VAL A 264 -0.15 6.71 14.45
N ILE A 265 -1.19 7.55 14.39
CA ILE A 265 -1.22 8.84 15.10
C ILE A 265 -1.14 8.63 16.61
N SER A 266 -1.88 7.67 17.16
CA SER A 266 -1.83 7.34 18.59
C SER A 266 -0.46 6.83 19.03
N ARG A 267 0.19 5.97 18.23
CA ARG A 267 1.56 5.52 18.50
C ARG A 267 2.54 6.69 18.44
N LEU A 268 2.41 7.57 17.46
CA LEU A 268 3.22 8.79 17.36
C LEU A 268 3.02 9.68 18.59
N GLU A 269 1.78 9.88 19.04
CA GLU A 269 1.48 10.67 20.24
C GLU A 269 2.12 10.10 21.49
N ILE A 270 2.01 8.78 21.73
CA ILE A 270 2.65 8.10 22.87
C ILE A 270 4.17 8.27 22.80
N ILE A 271 4.75 8.06 21.62
CA ILE A 271 6.19 8.22 21.39
C ILE A 271 6.62 9.66 21.65
N LEU A 272 5.89 10.67 21.13
CA LEU A 272 6.17 12.07 21.39
C LEU A 272 6.02 12.42 22.87
N ALA A 273 5.01 11.91 23.56
CA ALA A 273 4.80 12.16 24.99
C ALA A 273 5.94 11.61 25.86
N ILE A 274 6.49 10.45 25.50
CA ILE A 274 7.64 9.86 26.21
C ILE A 274 8.92 10.60 25.84
N LEU A 275 9.11 10.91 24.55
CA LEU A 275 10.34 11.47 24.05
C LEU A 275 10.49 12.96 24.34
N VAL A 276 9.42 13.76 24.33
CA VAL A 276 9.51 15.23 24.55
C VAL A 276 10.20 15.58 25.88
N PRO A 277 9.87 14.96 27.03
CA PRO A 277 10.59 15.19 28.28
C PRO A 277 12.08 14.79 28.22
N ILE A 278 12.39 13.67 27.57
CA ILE A 278 13.77 13.19 27.36
C ILE A 278 14.52 14.18 26.45
N PHE A 279 13.82 14.68 25.43
CA PHE A 279 14.31 15.62 24.43
C PHE A 279 14.60 17.00 25.01
N ALA A 280 13.88 17.39 26.06
CA ALA A 280 14.11 18.64 26.76
C ALA A 280 15.36 18.61 27.67
N GLN A 281 15.89 17.43 28.02
CA GLN A 281 16.92 17.32 29.06
C GLN A 281 18.37 17.18 28.55
N GLU A 282 18.63 16.79 27.29
CA GLU A 282 20.02 16.43 26.88
C GLU A 282 20.42 16.74 25.42
N ASN A 283 21.73 16.84 25.17
CA ASN A 283 22.35 16.87 23.82
C ASN A 283 22.27 15.52 23.06
N LEU A 284 21.82 14.45 23.74
CA LEU A 284 21.70 13.08 23.21
C LEU A 284 20.58 12.93 22.15
N VAL A 285 19.79 13.98 22.00
CA VAL A 285 18.45 13.97 21.42
C VAL A 285 18.42 14.24 19.92
N LYS A 286 19.38 15.03 19.41
CA LYS A 286 19.35 15.49 18.02
C LYS A 286 19.48 14.37 16.98
N ARG A 287 19.79 13.14 17.40
CA ARG A 287 20.24 12.04 16.52
C ARG A 287 19.22 10.91 16.35
N THR A 288 18.44 10.57 17.39
CA THR A 288 17.57 9.36 17.38
C THR A 288 16.24 9.57 16.65
N VAL A 289 15.87 10.83 16.42
CA VAL A 289 14.47 11.17 16.16
C VAL A 289 13.99 10.66 14.79
N ALA A 290 14.83 10.72 13.76
CA ALA A 290 14.45 10.27 12.43
C ALA A 290 14.31 8.74 12.33
N ASN A 291 15.20 7.98 12.97
CA ASN A 291 15.10 6.53 13.06
C ASN A 291 13.76 6.09 13.66
N ILE A 292 13.24 6.83 14.65
CA ILE A 292 11.93 6.58 15.26
C ILE A 292 10.80 6.77 14.25
N SER A 293 10.81 7.84 13.45
CA SER A 293 9.81 8.01 12.38
C SER A 293 9.87 6.89 11.34
N LEU A 294 11.07 6.43 10.99
CA LEU A 294 11.24 5.36 10.01
C LEU A 294 10.71 4.01 10.56
N PHE A 295 10.87 3.73 11.86
CA PHE A 295 10.25 2.55 12.48
C PHE A 295 8.72 2.63 12.53
N ILE A 296 8.15 3.80 12.82
CA ILE A 296 6.69 3.99 12.77
C ILE A 296 6.17 3.74 11.36
N LEU A 297 6.90 4.20 10.34
CA LEU A 297 6.56 3.93 8.94
C LEU A 297 6.71 2.44 8.58
N TYR A 298 7.74 1.76 9.08
CA TYR A 298 7.88 0.32 8.92
C TYR A 298 6.68 -0.43 9.52
N ASP A 299 6.33 -0.11 10.76
CA ASP A 299 5.19 -0.69 11.45
C ASP A 299 3.90 -0.47 10.64
N PHE A 300 3.67 0.75 10.13
CA PHE A 300 2.56 1.05 9.22
C PHE A 300 2.57 0.17 7.96
N PHE A 301 3.72 0.03 7.27
CA PHE A 301 3.81 -0.79 6.05
C PHE A 301 3.70 -2.29 6.32
N SER A 302 4.13 -2.75 7.49
CA SER A 302 4.10 -4.17 7.88
C SER A 302 2.67 -4.73 7.92
N VAL A 303 1.68 -3.90 8.29
CA VAL A 303 0.25 -4.25 8.28
C VAL A 303 -0.21 -4.70 6.88
N TYR A 304 0.38 -4.12 5.83
CA TYR A 304 0.01 -4.39 4.44
C TYR A 304 0.92 -5.41 3.74
N TYR A 305 1.82 -6.06 4.47
CA TYR A 305 2.83 -6.98 3.90
C TYR A 305 2.23 -8.08 3.02
N HIS A 306 1.07 -8.61 3.40
CA HIS A 306 0.38 -9.67 2.67
C HIS A 306 -0.10 -9.24 1.27
N LEU A 307 -0.31 -7.94 1.05
CA LEU A 307 -0.73 -7.37 -0.24
C LEU A 307 0.44 -7.08 -1.19
N PHE A 308 1.68 -7.15 -0.69
CA PHE A 308 2.85 -6.72 -1.44
C PHE A 308 3.26 -7.75 -2.49
N THR A 309 3.60 -7.25 -3.69
CA THR A 309 4.29 -8.04 -4.71
C THR A 309 5.70 -8.40 -4.24
N LEU A 310 6.34 -9.37 -4.88
CA LEU A 310 7.71 -9.76 -4.55
C LEU A 310 8.68 -8.55 -4.54
N ARG A 311 8.55 -7.63 -5.51
CA ARG A 311 9.36 -6.40 -5.58
C ARG A 311 9.15 -5.48 -4.39
N LEU A 312 7.90 -5.27 -3.97
CA LEU A 312 7.57 -4.45 -2.80
C LEU A 312 8.06 -5.11 -1.50
N LYS A 313 7.99 -6.44 -1.40
CA LYS A 313 8.57 -7.18 -0.26
C LYS A 313 10.08 -6.97 -0.16
N TRP A 314 10.80 -7.01 -1.28
CA TRP A 314 12.24 -6.69 -1.32
C TRP A 314 12.53 -5.26 -0.89
N ALA A 315 11.76 -4.28 -1.38
CA ALA A 315 11.91 -2.88 -0.97
C ALA A 315 11.68 -2.70 0.55
N LEU A 316 10.66 -3.36 1.11
CA LEU A 316 10.39 -3.34 2.54
C LEU A 316 11.53 -3.97 3.34
N TRP A 317 12.09 -5.09 2.89
CA TRP A 317 13.23 -5.72 3.56
C TRP A 317 14.48 -4.83 3.53
N LEU A 318 14.79 -4.22 2.40
CA LEU A 318 15.89 -3.25 2.30
C LEU A 318 15.69 -2.07 3.25
N PHE A 319 14.46 -1.55 3.32
CA PHE A 319 14.09 -0.49 4.24
C PHE A 319 14.37 -0.88 5.70
N VAL A 320 13.91 -2.06 6.14
CA VAL A 320 14.14 -2.58 7.50
C VAL A 320 15.63 -2.75 7.80
N VAL A 321 16.39 -3.31 6.86
CA VAL A 321 17.83 -3.52 7.02
C VAL A 321 18.54 -2.18 7.21
N PHE A 322 18.25 -1.18 6.38
CA PHE A 322 18.88 0.14 6.49
C PHE A 322 18.53 0.85 7.79
N ILE A 323 17.26 0.83 8.23
CA ILE A 323 16.88 1.39 9.54
C ILE A 323 17.61 0.68 10.68
N THR A 324 17.66 -0.65 10.64
CA THR A 324 18.30 -1.44 11.71
C THR A 324 19.80 -1.14 11.79
N ILE A 325 20.49 -1.02 10.65
CA ILE A 325 21.91 -0.65 10.62
C ILE A 325 22.10 0.79 11.13
N SER A 326 21.23 1.72 10.74
CA SER A 326 21.27 3.11 11.23
C SER A 326 21.21 3.14 12.76
N VAL A 327 20.18 2.51 13.34
CA VAL A 327 19.94 2.46 14.78
C VAL A 327 21.06 1.75 15.53
N ALA A 328 21.56 0.64 15.00
CA ALA A 328 22.67 -0.09 15.61
C ALA A 328 23.94 0.77 15.67
N ASN A 329 24.25 1.53 14.62
CA ASN A 329 25.39 2.44 14.60
C ASN A 329 25.21 3.62 15.55
N GLU A 330 23.98 4.13 15.66
CA GLU A 330 23.64 5.16 16.63
C GLU A 330 23.83 4.66 18.07
N TRP A 331 23.41 3.43 18.38
CA TRP A 331 23.62 2.84 19.70
C TRP A 331 25.10 2.60 20.00
N LEU A 332 25.86 2.13 19.02
CA LEU A 332 27.32 2.00 19.15
C LEU A 332 27.99 3.36 19.40
N TYR A 333 27.52 4.43 18.75
CA TYR A 333 27.98 5.79 19.02
C TYR A 333 27.69 6.19 20.48
N PHE A 334 26.50 5.89 21.01
CA PHE A 334 26.19 6.16 22.41
C PHE A 334 27.06 5.37 23.39
N VAL A 335 27.43 4.13 23.07
CA VAL A 335 28.33 3.35 23.94
C VAL A 335 29.77 3.88 23.87
N ASN A 336 30.24 4.28 22.69
CA ASN A 336 31.66 4.57 22.47
C ASN A 336 32.05 6.05 22.38
N HIS A 337 31.11 7.01 22.41
CA HIS A 337 31.23 8.49 22.51
C HIS A 337 32.30 9.25 21.67
N GLN A 338 33.21 8.58 20.98
CA GLN A 338 34.35 9.14 20.27
C GLN A 338 34.34 8.77 18.78
N TRP A 339 33.43 7.87 18.37
CA TRP A 339 33.42 7.31 17.03
C TRP A 339 32.54 8.13 16.10
N ASN A 340 33.04 9.28 15.66
CA ASN A 340 32.39 10.12 14.64
C ASN A 340 32.03 9.35 13.37
N LEU A 341 32.74 8.26 13.07
CA LEU A 341 32.43 7.36 11.97
C LEU A 341 31.04 6.69 12.13
N CYS A 342 30.66 6.26 13.34
CA CYS A 342 29.36 5.64 13.58
C CYS A 342 28.20 6.62 13.33
N ASP A 343 28.39 7.89 13.69
CA ASP A 343 27.42 8.96 13.42
C ASP A 343 27.21 9.17 11.91
N GLN A 344 28.31 9.24 11.16
CA GLN A 344 28.26 9.37 9.70
C GLN A 344 27.62 8.15 9.04
N ILE A 345 27.96 6.95 9.50
CA ILE A 345 27.35 5.71 9.01
C ILE A 345 25.84 5.72 9.31
N SER A 346 25.42 6.08 10.52
CA SER A 346 24.01 6.18 10.90
C SER A 346 23.25 7.12 9.96
N ALA A 347 23.72 8.36 9.81
CA ALA A 347 23.08 9.34 8.92
C ALA A 347 23.04 8.90 7.45
N GLY A 348 24.07 8.19 6.98
CA GLY A 348 24.09 7.61 5.65
C GLY A 348 23.03 6.50 5.46
N PHE A 349 22.89 5.61 6.43
CA PHE A 349 21.88 4.55 6.40
C PHE A 349 20.46 5.07 6.62
N GLU A 350 20.28 6.15 7.36
CA GLU A 350 19.02 6.88 7.48
C GLU A 350 18.58 7.41 6.10
N LEU A 351 19.47 8.07 5.36
CA LEU A 351 19.20 8.52 3.99
C LEU A 351 18.85 7.35 3.04
N LEU A 352 19.57 6.22 3.15
CA LEU A 352 19.26 5.02 2.36
C LEU A 352 17.90 4.41 2.73
N ALA A 353 17.53 4.43 4.01
CA ALA A 353 16.22 4.00 4.47
C ALA A 353 15.12 4.92 3.94
N GLU A 354 15.32 6.24 3.96
CA GLU A 354 14.39 7.20 3.35
C GLU A 354 14.23 6.93 1.84
N CYS A 355 15.33 6.67 1.12
CA CYS A 355 15.29 6.29 -0.30
C CYS A 355 14.49 5.00 -0.52
N ALA A 356 14.71 3.97 0.31
CA ALA A 356 13.98 2.71 0.24
C ALA A 356 12.48 2.89 0.53
N CYS A 357 12.13 3.77 1.49
CA CYS A 357 10.74 4.16 1.77
C CYS A 357 10.10 4.87 0.57
N CYS A 358 10.81 5.82 -0.07
CA CYS A 358 10.37 6.46 -1.30
C CYS A 358 10.11 5.46 -2.42
N LEU A 359 11.01 4.49 -2.63
CA LEU A 359 10.83 3.42 -3.62
C LEU A 359 9.61 2.54 -3.31
N LEU A 360 9.42 2.20 -2.03
CA LEU A 360 8.27 1.43 -1.58
C LEU A 360 6.95 2.15 -1.88
N ILE A 361 6.89 3.47 -1.72
CA ILE A 361 5.72 4.28 -2.05
C ILE A 361 5.53 4.39 -3.57
N ILE A 362 6.59 4.70 -4.33
CA ILE A 362 6.55 4.81 -5.80
C ILE A 362 6.05 3.49 -6.40
N TRP A 363 6.57 2.34 -5.97
CA TRP A 363 6.20 1.04 -6.54
C TRP A 363 4.81 0.53 -6.15
N GLN A 364 4.11 1.20 -5.24
CA GLN A 364 2.71 0.90 -4.97
C GLN A 364 1.78 1.42 -6.06
N PHE A 365 2.18 2.43 -6.83
CA PHE A 365 1.36 2.96 -7.91
C PHE A 365 1.35 1.98 -9.09
N ARG A 366 0.17 1.41 -9.37
CA ARG A 366 -0.01 0.52 -10.53
C ARG A 366 -0.60 1.30 -11.69
N SER A 367 -0.20 0.90 -12.91
CA SER A 367 -0.92 1.35 -14.10
C SER A 367 -2.38 0.97 -13.95
N PRO A 368 -3.36 1.87 -14.30
CA PRO A 368 -4.70 1.40 -14.53
C PRO A 368 -4.54 0.25 -15.50
N MET A 369 -5.03 -0.92 -15.08
CA MET A 369 -5.12 -2.04 -15.98
C MET A 369 -6.02 -1.51 -17.10
N ILE A 370 -5.42 -1.20 -18.25
CA ILE A 370 -6.18 -0.84 -19.43
C ILE A 370 -7.00 -2.10 -19.66
N LEU A 371 -8.27 -2.05 -19.25
CA LEU A 371 -9.25 -3.04 -19.62
C LEU A 371 -9.28 -2.94 -21.14
N LEU A 372 -8.45 -3.78 -21.79
CA LEU A 372 -8.51 -3.98 -23.22
C LEU A 372 -9.99 -4.30 -23.48
N PRO A 373 -10.67 -3.51 -24.32
CA PRO A 373 -12.07 -3.74 -24.60
C PRO A 373 -12.22 -5.20 -25.00
N SER A 374 -12.94 -5.97 -24.19
CA SER A 374 -13.04 -7.43 -24.33
C SER A 374 -13.81 -7.86 -25.58
N ASP A 375 -14.26 -6.91 -26.41
CA ASP A 375 -15.12 -7.16 -27.55
C ASP A 375 -14.67 -6.30 -28.75
N GLN A 376 -13.62 -6.74 -29.44
CA GLN A 376 -13.72 -6.80 -30.89
C GLN A 376 -13.89 -8.27 -31.24
N SER A 377 -15.16 -8.66 -31.31
CA SER A 377 -15.61 -9.88 -31.94
C SER A 377 -14.92 -10.03 -33.30
N LEU A 378 -14.00 -10.99 -33.38
CA LEU A 378 -13.56 -11.62 -34.63
C LEU A 378 -14.75 -12.37 -35.23
N THR A 379 -15.74 -11.63 -35.73
CA THR A 379 -16.73 -12.14 -36.68
C THR A 379 -16.23 -11.77 -38.06
N GLY A 380 -15.45 -12.66 -38.67
CA GLY A 380 -15.00 -12.51 -40.03
C GLY A 380 -13.80 -13.37 -40.34
N PHE A 381 -13.98 -14.69 -40.38
CA PHE A 381 -13.47 -15.58 -41.43
C PHE A 381 -14.28 -16.87 -41.44
#